data_AF-A0A7J6Q4S1-F1
#
_entry.id   AF-A0A7J6Q4S1-F1
#
_cell.length_a   1.000
_cell.length_b   1.000
_cell.length_c   1.000
_cell.angle_alpha   90.00
_cell.angle_beta   90.00
_cell.angle_gamma   90.00
#
_symmetry.space_group_name_H-M   'P 1'
#
loop_
_entity.id
_entity.type
_entity.pdbx_description
1 polymer ?
#
loop_
_entity_poly.entity_id
_entity_poly.type
_entity_poly.pdbx_seq_one_letter_code
_entity_poly.pdbx_strand_id
1 'polypeptide(L)'
;SEGSEASGEEIWESIGEEEKLLVVDRLHKVLRPFVLRRDKNEVEAQLPKKTEQIVWCEMTSSQKRMYTEIESRGLAHARGSSRKEDESPPEYISVGQNLQMQLRKVCNHPYLFCHDIDLPIDESLIRICGKMMALDGILPKLRMYLALMRTVKSRRTLRLARMMMGSLARF
;
A
#
# COMPACT_ATOMS: atom_id res chain seq x y z
N SER A 1 8.26 46.65 -7.76
CA SER A 1 7.24 46.48 -6.73
C SER A 1 6.80 45.03 -6.78
N GLU A 2 7.57 44.14 -6.18
CA GLU A 2 7.29 42.70 -6.17
C GLU A 2 6.31 42.43 -5.03
N GLY A 3 5.05 42.16 -5.39
CA GLY A 3 4.08 41.61 -4.45
C GLY A 3 4.41 40.15 -4.23
N SER A 4 4.84 39.80 -3.02
CA SER A 4 4.90 38.42 -2.55
C SER A 4 3.49 37.83 -2.57
N GLU A 5 3.21 36.95 -3.54
CA GLU A 5 2.05 36.06 -3.46
C GLU A 5 2.25 35.16 -2.24
N ALA A 6 1.53 35.45 -1.16
CA ALA A 6 1.46 34.54 -0.02
C ALA A 6 0.93 33.19 -0.53
N SER A 7 1.65 32.11 -0.22
CA SER A 7 1.22 30.76 -0.58
C SER A 7 -0.17 30.50 0.02
N GLY A 8 -1.06 29.85 -0.73
CA GLY A 8 -2.40 29.50 -0.22
C GLY A 8 -2.37 28.70 1.10
N GLU A 9 -1.25 28.04 1.38
CA GLU A 9 -0.98 27.36 2.65
C GLU A 9 -0.72 28.34 3.81
N GLU A 10 -0.01 29.44 3.58
CA GLU A 10 0.24 30.50 4.59
C GLU A 10 -1.06 31.25 4.92
N ILE A 11 -1.91 31.48 3.91
CA ILE A 11 -3.24 32.06 4.10
C ILE A 11 -4.11 31.09 4.92
N TRP A 12 -4.06 29.79 4.63
CA TRP A 12 -4.81 28.81 5.40
C TRP A 12 -4.31 28.70 6.84
N GLU A 13 -3.00 28.72 7.09
CA GLU A 13 -2.44 28.64 8.44
C GLU A 13 -2.69 29.89 9.28
N SER A 14 -2.70 31.08 8.67
CA SER A 14 -2.97 32.36 9.35
C SER A 14 -4.44 32.59 9.72
N ILE A 15 -5.37 31.83 9.12
CA ILE A 15 -6.81 31.89 9.43
C ILE A 15 -7.08 31.22 10.79
N GLY A 16 -7.91 31.87 11.61
CA GLY A 16 -8.33 31.37 12.92
C GLY A 16 -9.13 30.06 12.83
N GLU A 17 -9.14 29.26 13.89
CA GLU A 17 -9.84 27.96 13.92
C GLU A 17 -11.35 28.09 13.67
N GLU A 18 -11.97 29.17 14.18
CA GLU A 18 -13.38 29.49 13.95
C GLU A 18 -13.67 29.82 12.48
N GLU A 19 -12.80 30.60 11.84
CA GLU A 19 -12.92 30.95 10.42
C GLU A 19 -12.70 29.72 9.52
N LYS A 20 -11.77 28.83 9.87
CA LYS A 20 -11.59 27.54 9.17
C LYS A 20 -12.86 26.71 9.18
N LEU A 21 -13.54 26.63 10.33
CA LEU A 21 -14.81 25.91 10.45
C LEU A 21 -15.91 26.54 9.58
N LEU A 22 -16.00 27.87 9.54
CA LEU A 22 -16.95 28.59 8.67
C LEU A 22 -16.68 28.34 7.18
N VAL A 23 -15.41 28.33 6.77
CA VAL A 23 -15.02 28.03 5.39
C VAL A 23 -15.36 26.60 5.01
N VAL A 24 -15.07 25.62 5.88
CA VAL A 24 -15.41 24.21 5.66
C VAL A 24 -16.91 24.00 5.55
N ASP A 25 -17.72 24.61 6.42
CA ASP A 25 -19.19 24.48 6.37
C ASP A 25 -19.77 25.11 5.10
N ARG A 26 -19.27 26.28 4.69
CA ARG A 26 -19.68 26.92 3.44
C ARG A 26 -19.32 26.05 2.23
N LEU A 27 -18.14 25.44 2.22
CA LEU A 27 -17.72 24.54 1.15
C LEU A 27 -18.58 23.28 1.10
N HIS A 28 -18.85 22.66 2.26
CA HIS A 28 -19.72 21.50 2.35
C HIS A 28 -21.14 21.79 1.89
N LYS A 29 -21.70 22.98 2.15
CA LYS A 29 -23.03 23.40 1.64
C LYS A 29 -23.10 23.44 0.11
N VAL A 30 -22.02 23.88 -0.55
CA VAL A 30 -21.95 23.93 -2.01
C VAL A 30 -21.73 22.55 -2.62
N LEU A 31 -20.86 21.72 -2.01
CA LEU A 31 -20.47 20.43 -2.58
C LEU A 31 -21.44 19.27 -2.27
N ARG A 32 -22.12 19.29 -1.11
CA ARG A 32 -23.02 18.21 -0.66
C ARG A 32 -24.13 17.81 -1.66
N PRO A 33 -24.75 18.70 -2.46
CA PRO A 33 -25.72 18.28 -3.48
C PRO A 33 -25.09 17.59 -4.70
N PHE A 34 -23.79 17.78 -4.96
CA PHE A 34 -23.09 17.21 -6.12
C PHE A 34 -22.26 15.96 -5.78
N VAL A 35 -21.93 15.76 -4.50
CA VAL A 35 -21.12 14.63 -4.04
C VAL A 35 -21.92 13.76 -3.06
N LEU A 36 -22.26 12.54 -3.50
CA LEU A 36 -22.82 11.55 -2.60
C LEU A 36 -21.69 10.82 -1.87
N ARG A 37 -21.53 11.09 -0.57
CA ARG A 37 -20.63 10.37 0.33
C ARG A 37 -21.46 9.67 1.40
N ARG A 38 -21.43 8.33 1.43
CA ARG A 38 -22.07 7.50 2.47
C ARG A 38 -21.03 6.63 3.16
N ASP A 39 -21.16 6.45 4.47
CA ASP A 39 -20.28 5.58 5.21
C ASP A 39 -20.84 4.15 5.21
N LYS A 40 -19.98 3.15 4.94
CA LYS A 40 -20.38 1.74 4.87
C LYS A 40 -21.00 1.21 6.18
N ASN A 41 -20.72 1.89 7.30
CA ASN A 41 -21.32 1.60 8.60
C ASN A 41 -22.82 1.95 8.66
N GLU A 42 -23.31 2.90 7.84
CA GLU A 42 -24.72 3.32 7.82
C GLU A 42 -25.59 2.44 6.93
N VAL A 43 -24.98 1.72 5.98
CA VAL A 43 -25.70 0.99 4.91
C VAL A 43 -25.79 -0.52 5.19
N GLU A 44 -24.81 -1.09 5.90
CA GLU A 44 -24.71 -2.55 6.12
C GLU A 44 -24.27 -2.86 7.57
N ALA A 45 -25.22 -3.13 8.46
CA ALA A 45 -24.94 -3.44 9.88
C ALA A 45 -24.30 -4.82 10.11
N GLN A 46 -24.31 -5.70 9.09
CA GLN A 46 -23.76 -7.05 9.19
C GLN A 46 -22.27 -7.14 8.80
N LEU A 47 -21.66 -6.05 8.34
CA LEU A 47 -20.25 -6.08 7.92
C LEU A 47 -19.32 -5.91 9.14
N PRO A 48 -18.33 -6.81 9.33
CA PRO A 48 -17.33 -6.64 10.37
C PRO A 48 -16.55 -5.32 10.20
N LYS A 49 -16.14 -4.72 11.32
CA LYS A 49 -15.33 -3.48 11.30
C LYS A 49 -14.03 -3.70 10.52
N LYS A 50 -13.63 -2.69 9.75
CA LYS A 50 -12.33 -2.67 9.07
C LYS A 50 -11.21 -2.69 10.11
N THR A 51 -10.33 -3.67 10.03
CA THR A 51 -9.10 -3.74 10.83
C THR A 51 -7.90 -3.47 9.94
N GLU A 52 -7.10 -2.47 10.26
CA GLU A 52 -5.85 -2.16 9.58
C GLU A 52 -4.68 -2.62 10.44
N GLN A 53 -3.74 -3.35 9.84
CA GLN A 53 -2.51 -3.79 10.50
C GLN A 53 -1.32 -3.43 9.63
N ILE A 54 -0.32 -2.78 10.23
CA ILE A 54 0.93 -2.42 9.57
C ILE A 54 1.95 -3.51 9.91
N VAL A 55 2.45 -4.20 8.88
CA VAL A 55 3.47 -5.23 9.01
C VAL A 55 4.81 -4.68 8.53
N TRP A 56 5.75 -4.52 9.46
CA TRP A 56 7.10 -4.11 9.15
C TRP A 56 7.88 -5.31 8.56
N CYS A 57 8.49 -5.10 7.39
CA CYS A 57 9.25 -6.12 6.69
C CYS A 57 10.70 -5.64 6.53
N GLU A 58 11.66 -6.49 6.87
CA GLU A 58 13.08 -6.19 6.65
C GLU A 58 13.47 -6.43 5.18
N MET A 59 14.47 -5.69 4.71
CA MET A 59 15.07 -5.91 3.40
C MET A 59 16.03 -7.11 3.42
N THR A 60 15.97 -7.93 2.37
CA THR A 60 16.93 -9.02 2.13
C THR A 60 18.35 -8.47 1.91
N SER A 61 19.38 -9.28 2.10
CA SER A 61 20.78 -8.91 1.81
C SER A 61 20.98 -8.36 0.39
N SER A 62 20.41 -9.02 -0.62
CA SER A 62 20.46 -8.57 -2.02
C SER A 62 19.78 -7.21 -2.21
N GLN A 63 18.63 -6.97 -1.56
CA GLN A 63 17.93 -5.69 -1.59
C GLN A 63 18.73 -4.57 -0.93
N LYS A 64 19.34 -4.85 0.23
CA LYS A 64 20.19 -3.88 0.95
C LYS A 64 21.37 -3.43 0.10
N ARG A 65 22.05 -4.38 -0.55
CA ARG A 65 23.17 -4.08 -1.45
C ARG A 65 22.74 -3.17 -2.60
N MET A 66 21.65 -3.52 -3.28
CA MET A 66 21.12 -2.75 -4.40
C MET A 66 20.64 -1.35 -3.96
N TYR A 67 20.02 -1.24 -2.78
CA TYR A 67 19.57 0.02 -2.20
C TYR A 67 20.73 0.98 -1.97
N THR A 68 21.79 0.54 -1.28
CA THR A 68 22.99 1.36 -1.00
C THR A 68 23.71 1.77 -2.28
N GLU A 69 23.76 0.90 -3.28
CA GLU A 69 24.36 1.20 -4.58
C GLU A 69 23.58 2.30 -5.33
N ILE A 70 22.25 2.21 -5.39
CA ILE A 70 21.41 3.21 -6.04
C ILE A 70 21.44 4.54 -5.27
N GLU A 71 21.41 4.49 -3.94
CA GLU A 71 21.48 5.67 -3.07
C GLU A 71 22.80 6.43 -3.26
N SER A 72 23.94 5.74 -3.22
CA SER A 72 25.26 6.36 -3.41
C SER A 72 25.42 6.99 -4.80
N ARG A 73 24.96 6.31 -5.85
CA ARG A 73 24.99 6.81 -7.23
C ARG A 73 24.05 8.01 -7.43
N GLY A 74 22.82 7.93 -6.91
CA GLY A 74 21.85 9.01 -7.00
C GLY A 74 22.30 10.27 -6.24
N LEU A 75 22.93 10.11 -5.07
CA LEU A 75 23.52 11.20 -4.31
C LEU A 75 24.71 11.83 -5.04
N ALA A 76 25.59 11.03 -5.65
CA ALA A 76 26.70 11.53 -6.46
C ALA A 76 26.20 12.37 -7.65
N HIS A 77 25.16 11.89 -8.34
CA HIS A 77 24.51 12.61 -9.44
C HIS A 77 23.84 13.90 -8.96
N ALA A 78 23.09 13.87 -7.85
CA ALA A 78 22.45 15.06 -7.28
C ALA A 78 23.46 16.12 -6.82
N ARG A 79 24.67 15.71 -6.43
CA ARG A 79 25.77 16.61 -6.05
C ARG A 79 26.55 17.17 -7.24
N GLY A 80 26.14 16.87 -8.48
CA GLY A 80 26.87 17.27 -9.69
C GLY A 80 28.25 16.64 -9.82
N SER A 81 28.52 15.58 -9.05
CA SER A 81 29.78 14.84 -9.12
C SER A 81 29.65 13.82 -10.25
N SER A 82 29.97 14.26 -11.47
CA SER A 82 30.16 13.35 -12.60
C SER A 82 31.36 12.46 -12.31
N ARG A 83 31.10 11.21 -11.88
CA ARG A 83 32.14 10.19 -11.80
C ARG A 83 32.67 9.96 -13.22
N LYS A 84 34.00 9.81 -13.34
CA LYS A 84 34.70 9.58 -14.61
C LYS A 84 34.02 8.46 -15.41
N GLU A 85 33.91 8.69 -16.72
CA GLU A 85 33.20 7.91 -17.73
C GLU A 85 33.69 6.45 -17.92
N ASP A 86 34.60 5.95 -17.09
CA ASP A 86 35.29 4.67 -17.29
C ASP A 86 34.51 3.43 -16.83
N GLU A 87 33.41 3.58 -16.09
CA GLU A 87 32.52 2.46 -15.73
C GLU A 87 31.13 2.73 -16.30
N SER A 88 30.80 2.06 -17.41
CA SER A 88 29.46 2.06 -18.00
C SER A 88 28.44 1.78 -16.89
N PRO A 89 27.40 2.61 -16.71
CA PRO A 89 26.33 2.29 -15.77
C PRO A 89 25.76 0.91 -16.12
N PRO A 90 25.49 0.04 -15.14
CA PRO A 90 24.68 -1.15 -15.38
C PRO A 90 23.38 -0.71 -16.06
N GLU A 91 23.01 -1.40 -17.14
CA GLU A 91 21.89 -1.05 -18.04
C GLU A 91 20.58 -0.73 -17.30
N TYR A 92 20.38 -1.34 -16.13
CA TYR A 92 19.18 -1.20 -15.30
C TYR A 92 19.09 0.11 -14.48
N ILE A 93 20.16 0.90 -14.38
CA ILE A 93 20.15 2.21 -13.69
C ILE A 93 20.23 3.31 -14.75
N SER A 94 19.07 3.75 -15.24
CA SER A 94 19.00 4.96 -16.06
C SER A 94 19.44 6.17 -15.22
N VAL A 95 20.70 6.59 -15.46
CA VAL A 95 21.37 7.75 -14.86
C VAL A 95 20.62 8.99 -15.33
N GLY A 96 19.67 9.46 -14.53
CA GLY A 96 18.78 10.58 -14.85
C GLY A 96 17.36 10.44 -14.30
N GLN A 97 16.99 9.27 -13.78
CA GLN A 97 15.66 9.06 -13.18
C GLN A 97 15.61 9.46 -11.70
N ASN A 98 14.43 9.91 -11.24
CA ASN A 98 14.16 10.30 -9.85
C ASN A 98 14.61 9.20 -8.86
N LEU A 99 15.61 9.52 -8.03
CA LEU A 99 16.19 8.60 -7.03
C LEU A 99 15.11 7.96 -6.15
N GLN A 100 14.11 8.73 -5.71
CA GLN A 100 13.04 8.23 -4.86
C GLN A 100 12.24 7.12 -5.57
N MET A 101 12.04 7.23 -6.88
CA MET A 101 11.34 6.20 -7.66
C MET A 101 12.15 4.92 -7.75
N GLN A 102 13.47 4.99 -7.89
CA GLN A 102 14.32 3.79 -7.91
C GLN A 102 14.36 3.10 -6.55
N LEU A 103 14.51 3.85 -5.46
CA LEU A 103 14.48 3.28 -4.11
C LEU A 103 13.14 2.59 -3.83
N ARG A 104 12.02 3.17 -4.30
CA ARG A 104 10.70 2.52 -4.24
C ARG A 104 10.64 1.20 -5.02
N LYS A 105 11.27 1.13 -6.20
CA LYS A 105 11.34 -0.12 -6.99
C LYS A 105 12.12 -1.21 -6.24
N VAL A 106 13.28 -0.89 -5.66
CA VAL A 106 14.10 -1.86 -4.89
C VAL A 106 13.31 -2.43 -3.71
N CYS A 107 12.62 -1.55 -2.97
CA CYS A 107 11.79 -1.93 -1.84
C CYS A 107 10.57 -2.79 -2.23
N ASN A 108 10.13 -2.74 -3.48
CA ASN A 108 9.04 -3.58 -3.98
C ASN A 108 9.56 -4.93 -4.46
N HIS A 109 10.51 -4.95 -5.38
CA HIS A 109 11.13 -6.20 -5.83
C HIS A 109 12.41 -5.94 -6.65
N PRO A 110 13.54 -6.65 -6.38
CA PRO A 110 14.77 -6.52 -7.17
C PRO A 110 14.64 -6.89 -8.65
N TYR A 111 13.73 -7.81 -9.00
CA TYR A 111 13.48 -8.17 -10.40
C TYR A 111 12.90 -7.03 -11.24
N LEU A 112 12.42 -5.93 -10.64
CA LEU A 112 12.00 -4.75 -11.41
C LEU A 112 13.16 -4.07 -12.15
N PHE A 113 14.41 -4.47 -11.85
CA PHE A 113 15.62 -4.03 -12.54
C PHE A 113 16.13 -5.05 -13.56
N CYS A 114 15.52 -6.24 -13.65
CA CYS A 114 15.89 -7.19 -14.69
C CYS A 114 15.02 -6.94 -15.91
N HIS A 115 15.64 -6.79 -17.08
CA HIS A 115 14.95 -6.60 -18.36
C HIS A 115 14.62 -7.93 -19.05
N ASP A 116 15.05 -9.07 -18.47
CA ASP A 116 14.84 -10.39 -19.04
C ASP A 116 13.43 -10.90 -18.71
N ILE A 117 12.61 -11.05 -19.76
CA ILE A 117 11.20 -11.47 -19.67
C ILE A 117 11.08 -12.98 -19.40
N ASP A 118 12.14 -13.75 -19.64
CA ASP A 118 12.15 -15.23 -19.62
C ASP A 118 12.69 -15.85 -18.33
N LEU A 119 12.77 -15.08 -17.24
CA LEU A 119 13.24 -15.64 -15.97
C LEU A 119 12.24 -16.66 -15.41
N PRO A 120 12.71 -17.86 -15.05
CA PRO A 120 11.83 -18.87 -14.46
C PRO A 120 11.26 -18.34 -13.13
N ILE A 121 9.95 -18.53 -12.95
CA ILE A 121 9.25 -18.18 -11.71
C ILE A 121 9.59 -19.26 -10.67
N ASP A 122 10.77 -19.09 -10.08
CA ASP A 122 11.31 -20.00 -9.08
C ASP A 122 11.11 -19.46 -7.66
N GLU A 123 11.34 -20.34 -6.68
CA GLU A 123 11.35 -19.98 -5.26
C GLU A 123 12.38 -18.89 -4.92
N SER A 124 13.40 -18.71 -5.76
CA SER A 124 14.37 -17.61 -5.69
C SER A 124 13.67 -16.25 -5.70
N LEU A 125 12.57 -16.09 -6.44
CA LEU A 125 11.77 -14.86 -6.51
C LEU A 125 11.29 -14.44 -5.11
N ILE A 126 10.75 -15.41 -4.35
CA ILE A 126 10.23 -15.19 -3.00
C ILE A 126 11.38 -14.89 -2.04
N ARG A 127 12.49 -15.63 -2.16
CA ARG A 127 13.65 -15.50 -1.26
C ARG A 127 14.41 -14.20 -1.41
N ILE A 128 14.34 -13.56 -2.58
CA ILE A 128 15.07 -12.32 -2.88
C ILE A 128 14.37 -11.08 -2.30
N CYS A 129 13.05 -11.11 -2.11
CA CYS A 129 12.28 -9.97 -1.59
C CYS A 129 11.68 -10.23 -0.20
N GLY A 130 12.01 -9.38 0.78
CA GLY A 130 11.49 -9.52 2.15
C GLY A 130 9.96 -9.40 2.25
N LYS A 131 9.32 -8.58 1.40
CA LYS A 131 7.85 -8.48 1.33
C LYS A 131 7.22 -9.77 0.82
N MET A 132 7.82 -10.41 -0.17
CA MET A 132 7.33 -11.68 -0.71
C MET A 132 7.48 -12.80 0.32
N MET A 133 8.58 -12.85 1.05
CA MET A 133 8.78 -13.79 2.15
C MET A 133 7.76 -13.59 3.28
N ALA A 134 7.48 -12.34 3.68
CA ALA A 134 6.45 -12.04 4.67
C ALA A 134 5.05 -12.44 4.19
N LEU A 135 4.74 -12.16 2.93
CA LEU A 135 3.47 -12.53 2.31
C LEU A 135 3.30 -14.05 2.26
N ASP A 136 4.34 -14.78 1.88
CA ASP A 136 4.34 -16.24 1.82
C ASP A 136 4.06 -16.87 3.20
N GLY A 137 4.57 -16.28 4.28
CA GLY A 137 4.23 -16.72 5.64
C GLY A 137 2.79 -16.40 6.10
N ILE A 138 2.19 -15.32 5.57
CA ILE A 138 0.84 -14.87 5.94
C ILE A 138 -0.24 -15.59 5.13
N LEU A 139 0.01 -15.86 3.85
CA LEU A 139 -0.96 -16.46 2.92
C LEU A 139 -1.57 -17.78 3.43
N PRO A 140 -0.81 -18.77 3.96
CA PRO A 140 -1.36 -20.00 4.52
C PRO A 140 -2.32 -19.73 5.68
N LYS A 141 -1.96 -18.81 6.58
CA LYS A 141 -2.79 -18.43 7.74
C LYS A 141 -4.10 -17.80 7.29
N LEU A 142 -4.06 -16.94 6.28
CA LEU A 142 -5.25 -16.35 5.68
C LEU A 142 -6.12 -17.38 4.96
N ARG A 143 -5.53 -18.31 4.21
CA ARG A 143 -6.28 -19.40 3.55
C ARG A 143 -6.98 -20.29 4.57
N MET A 144 -6.30 -20.65 5.66
CA MET A 144 -6.89 -21.40 6.77
C MET A 144 -8.03 -20.63 7.44
N TYR A 145 -7.82 -19.35 7.75
CA TYR A 145 -8.83 -18.50 8.37
C TYR A 145 -10.08 -18.35 7.47
N LEU A 146 -9.89 -18.10 6.18
CA LEU A 146 -10.99 -18.01 5.21
C LEU A 146 -11.72 -19.35 5.03
N ALA A 147 -10.99 -20.48 5.02
CA ALA A 147 -11.61 -21.80 4.98
C ALA A 147 -12.45 -22.07 6.24
N LEU A 148 -11.96 -21.67 7.42
CA LEU A 148 -12.69 -21.76 8.67
C LEU A 148 -13.94 -20.87 8.66
N MET A 149 -13.85 -19.62 8.20
CA MET A 149 -15.03 -18.75 8.11
C MET A 149 -16.09 -19.27 7.12
N ARG A 150 -15.67 -19.83 5.98
CA ARG A 150 -16.60 -20.47 5.02
C ARG A 150 -17.32 -21.66 5.64
N THR A 151 -16.60 -22.52 6.36
CA THR A 151 -17.19 -23.69 7.03
C THR A 151 -18.06 -23.31 8.22
N VAL A 152 -17.72 -22.28 9.01
CA VAL A 152 -18.53 -21.81 10.14
C VAL A 152 -19.84 -21.17 9.66
N LYS A 153 -19.82 -20.37 8.58
CA LYS A 153 -21.04 -19.78 8.01
C LYS A 153 -21.99 -20.87 7.48
N SER A 154 -21.46 -21.90 6.82
CA SER A 154 -22.21 -23.08 6.36
C SER A 154 -22.70 -23.97 7.51
N ARG A 155 -21.92 -24.14 8.59
CA ARG A 155 -22.33 -24.93 9.77
C ARG A 155 -23.35 -24.22 10.65
N ARG A 156 -23.33 -22.89 10.75
CA ARG A 156 -24.37 -22.11 11.48
C ARG A 156 -25.73 -22.20 10.78
N THR A 157 -25.77 -22.11 9.44
CA THR A 157 -27.01 -22.31 8.68
C THR A 157 -27.50 -23.76 8.73
N LEU A 158 -26.60 -24.75 8.62
CA LEU A 158 -26.97 -26.17 8.71
C LEU A 158 -27.41 -26.61 10.12
N ARG A 159 -26.84 -26.07 11.20
CA ARG A 159 -27.32 -26.36 12.57
C ARG A 159 -28.71 -25.79 12.83
N LEU A 160 -28.99 -24.56 12.37
CA LEU A 160 -30.34 -23.98 12.44
C LEU A 160 -31.34 -24.78 11.61
N ALA A 161 -31.00 -25.16 10.38
CA ALA A 161 -31.86 -25.98 9.53
C ALA A 161 -32.12 -27.38 10.11
N ARG A 162 -31.09 -28.05 10.68
CA ARG A 162 -31.25 -29.37 11.32
C ARG A 162 -32.03 -29.32 12.64
N MET A 163 -31.95 -28.21 13.38
CA MET A 163 -32.72 -28.01 14.61
C MET A 163 -34.19 -27.72 14.30
N MET A 164 -34.50 -26.96 13.24
CA MET A 164 -35.88 -26.74 12.79
C MET A 164 -36.53 -28.00 12.20
N MET A 165 -35.79 -28.78 11.40
CA MET A 165 -36.32 -30.03 10.83
C MET A 165 -36.51 -31.15 11.88
N GLY A 166 -35.72 -31.15 12.97
CA GLY A 166 -35.87 -32.11 14.07
C GLY A 166 -37.06 -31.84 15.01
N SER A 167 -37.69 -30.66 14.92
CA SER A 167 -38.91 -30.32 15.67
C SER A 167 -40.19 -30.69 14.92
N LEU A 168 -40.13 -30.90 13.60
CA LEU A 168 -41.26 -31.29 12.77
C LEU A 168 -41.43 -32.82 12.65
N ALA A 169 -40.41 -33.61 13.00
CA ALA A 169 -40.48 -35.08 12.96
C ALA A 169 -40.98 -35.72 14.28
N ARG A 170 -41.55 -34.93 15.19
CA ARG A 170 -42.10 -35.38 16.50
C ARG A 170 -43.59 -35.03 16.68
N PHE A 171 -44.31 -34.83 15.59
CA PHE A 171 -45.77 -34.85 15.52
C PHE A 171 -46.21 -35.86 14.48
#